data_AF-A0A0Q4GYI5-F1
#
_entry.id   AF-A0A0Q4GYI5-F1
#
_cell.length_a   1.000
_cell.length_b   1.000
_cell.length_c   1.000
_cell.angle_alpha   90.00
_cell.angle_beta   90.00
_cell.angle_gamma   90.00
#
_symmetry.space_group_name_H-M   'P 1'
#
loop_
_entity.id
_entity.type
_entity.pdbx_description
1 polymer ?
#
loop_
_entity_poly.entity_id
_entity_poly.type
_entity_poly.pdbx_seq_one_letter_code
_entity_poly.pdbx_strand_id
1 'polypeptide(L)' 'MKSILWFAVGIIAGFVAAHQVNQTSQGREFFSSVDAKAKAFGRAVADGYHEREAELRSAVDDLVD' A
#
# COMPACT_ATOMS: atom_id res chain seq x y z
N MET A 1 -3.28 23.45 -15.37
CA MET A 1 -3.05 23.82 -13.94
C MET A 1 -4.30 23.69 -13.06
N LYS A 2 -5.51 23.98 -13.55
CA LYS A 2 -6.75 23.91 -12.73
C LYS A 2 -7.08 22.50 -12.20
N SER A 3 -6.73 21.44 -12.94
CA SER A 3 -6.91 20.05 -12.49
C SER A 3 -6.01 19.68 -11.31
N ILE A 4 -4.78 20.20 -11.28
CA ILE A 4 -3.87 20.02 -10.14
C ILE A 4 -4.40 20.74 -8.90
N LEU A 5 -4.95 21.95 -9.07
CA LEU A 5 -5.61 22.67 -7.98
C LEU A 5 -6.80 21.88 -7.42
N TRP A 6 -7.67 21.35 -8.28
CA TRP A 6 -8.79 20.52 -7.84
C TRP A 6 -8.34 19.22 -7.17
N PHE A 7 -7.28 18.61 -7.67
CA PHE A 7 -6.68 17.44 -7.03
C PHE A 7 -6.14 17.75 -5.63
N ALA A 8 -5.41 18.85 -5.47
CA ALA A 8 -4.90 19.30 -4.19
C ALA A 8 -6.03 19.59 -3.19
N VAL A 9 -7.10 20.25 -3.65
CA VAL A 9 -8.31 20.49 -2.84
C VAL A 9 -8.93 19.16 -2.39
N GLY A 10 -9.03 18.18 -3.29
CA GLY A 10 -9.53 16.84 -2.96
C GLY A 10 -8.70 16.14 -1.88
N ILE A 11 -7.36 16.20 -1.97
CA ILE A 11 -6.48 15.63 -0.95
C ILE A 11 -6.71 16.31 0.40
N ILE A 12 -6.74 17.64 0.45
CA ILE A 12 -6.92 18.39 1.69
C ILE A 12 -8.29 18.05 2.30
N ALA A 13 -9.35 18.04 1.50
CA ALA A 13 -10.69 17.70 1.96
C ALA A 13 -10.76 16.26 2.51
N GLY A 14 -10.14 15.30 1.81
CA GLY A 14 -10.06 13.92 2.25
C GLY A 14 -9.29 13.76 3.56
N PHE A 15 -8.18 14.47 3.73
CA PHE A 15 -7.40 14.45 4.98
C PHE A 15 -8.20 14.97 6.17
N VAL A 16 -8.92 16.09 6.02
CA VAL A 16 -9.77 16.64 7.08
C VAL A 16 -10.87 15.64 7.45
N ALA A 17 -11.52 15.02 6.47
CA ALA A 17 -12.54 14.00 6.73
C ALA A 17 -11.96 12.79 7.47
N ALA A 18 -10.81 12.27 7.03
CA ALA A 18 -10.13 11.15 7.68
C ALA A 18 -9.72 11.49 9.13
N HIS A 19 -9.24 12.71 9.36
CA HIS A 19 -8.88 13.18 10.70
C HIS A 19 -10.08 13.16 11.66
N GLN A 20 -11.24 13.66 11.19
CA GLN A 20 -12.47 13.66 11.98
C GLN A 20 -12.95 12.24 12.31
N VAL A 21 -12.89 11.32 11.34
CA VAL A 21 -13.22 9.91 11.57
C VAL A 21 -12.27 9.30 12.62
N ASN A 22 -10.97 9.55 12.50
CA ASN A 22 -9.94 9.02 13.40
C ASN A 22 -10.04 9.53 14.86
N GLN A 23 -10.74 10.63 15.11
CA GLN A 23 -10.99 11.10 16.48
C GLN A 23 -11.95 10.17 17.25
N THR A 24 -12.77 9.39 16.54
CA THR A 24 -13.69 8.41 17.15
C THR A 24 -13.00 7.08 17.45
N SER A 25 -13.53 6.31 18.40
CA SER A 25 -13.02 4.96 18.70
C SER A 25 -13.20 4.00 17.52
N GLN A 26 -14.38 4.00 16.91
CA GLN A 26 -14.70 3.18 15.73
C GLN A 26 -13.80 3.55 14.53
N GLY A 27 -13.54 4.83 14.31
CA GLY A 27 -12.65 5.27 13.24
C GLY A 27 -11.21 4.81 13.42
N ARG A 28 -10.69 4.82 14.65
CA ARG A 28 -9.36 4.25 14.94
C ARG A 28 -9.29 2.77 14.65
N GLU A 29 -10.31 2.01 15.05
CA GLU A 29 -10.39 0.58 14.75
C GLU A 29 -10.46 0.32 13.24
N PHE A 30 -11.27 1.10 12.52
CA PHE A 30 -11.33 1.04 11.06
C PHE A 30 -9.96 1.27 10.42
N PHE A 31 -9.27 2.36 10.76
CA PHE A 31 -7.94 2.65 10.19
C PHE A 31 -6.89 1.63 10.61
N SER A 32 -6.96 1.08 11.83
CA SER A 32 -6.10 -0.03 12.25
C SER A 32 -6.31 -1.28 11.37
N SER A 33 -7.55 -1.59 11.01
CA SER A 33 -7.86 -2.72 10.14
C SER A 33 -7.34 -2.49 8.70
N VAL A 34 -7.43 -1.25 8.21
CA VAL A 34 -6.91 -0.85 6.89
C VAL A 34 -5.39 -0.95 6.86
N ASP A 35 -4.70 -0.44 7.88
CA ASP A 35 -3.24 -0.53 8.00
C ASP A 35 -2.76 -1.98 8.04
N ALA A 36 -3.43 -2.84 8.82
CA ALA A 36 -3.11 -4.26 8.89
C ALA A 36 -3.23 -4.94 7.52
N LYS A 37 -4.30 -4.65 6.77
CA LYS A 37 -4.53 -5.19 5.42
C LYS A 37 -3.50 -4.67 4.42
N ALA A 38 -3.17 -3.38 4.47
CA ALA A 38 -2.16 -2.78 3.60
C ALA A 38 -0.78 -3.42 3.81
N LYS A 39 -0.39 -3.66 5.07
CA LYS A 39 0.86 -4.37 5.40
C LYS A 39 0.84 -5.81 4.93
N ALA A 40 -0.27 -6.53 5.12
CA ALA A 40 -0.40 -7.90 4.65
C ALA A 40 -0.28 -7.99 3.12
N PHE A 41 -0.96 -7.09 2.40
CA PHE A 41 -0.85 -6.98 0.96
C PHE A 41 0.59 -6.68 0.51
N GLY A 42 1.24 -5.70 1.13
CA GLY A 42 2.62 -5.34 0.80
C GLY A 42 3.61 -6.48 1.00
N ARG A 43 3.45 -7.26 2.07
CA ARG A 43 4.24 -8.49 2.29
C ARG A 43 3.99 -9.53 1.21
N ALA A 44 2.73 -9.84 0.90
CA ALA A 44 2.39 -10.81 -0.14
C ALA A 44 2.95 -10.42 -1.51
N VAL A 45 2.95 -9.13 -1.84
CA VAL A 45 3.58 -8.63 -3.07
C VAL A 45 5.10 -8.82 -3.02
N ALA A 46 5.77 -8.42 -1.93
CA ALA A 46 7.21 -8.56 -1.78
C ALA A 46 7.65 -10.04 -1.83
N ASP A 47 6.94 -10.92 -1.12
CA ASP A 47 7.18 -12.36 -1.13
C ASP A 47 7.07 -12.91 -2.57
N GLY A 48 6.04 -12.51 -3.32
CA GLY A 48 5.89 -12.89 -4.72
C GLY A 48 7.02 -12.39 -5.62
N TYR A 49 7.53 -11.17 -5.41
CA TYR A 49 8.71 -10.69 -6.16
C TYR A 49 9.96 -11.51 -5.84
N HIS A 50 10.21 -11.80 -4.56
CA HIS A 50 11.37 -12.58 -4.14
C HIS A 50 11.31 -14.04 -4.62
N GLU A 51 10.13 -14.65 -4.63
CA GLU A 51 9.93 -15.99 -5.20
C GLU A 51 10.29 -16.01 -6.69
N ARG A 52 9.84 -15.00 -7.45
CA ARG A 52 10.20 -14.87 -8.87
C ARG A 52 11.69 -14.59 -9.08
N GLU A 53 12.31 -13.76 -8.26
CA GLU A 53 13.76 -13.54 -8.32
C GLU A 53 14.54 -14.82 -8.03
N ALA A 54 14.08 -15.64 -7.08
CA ALA A 54 14.71 -16.92 -6.75
C ALA A 54 14.57 -17.93 -7.89
N GLU A 55 13.38 -18.05 -8.49
CA GLU A 55 13.15 -18.88 -9.68
C GLU A 55 14.05 -18.45 -10.85
N LEU A 56 14.12 -17.14 -11.13
CA LEU A 56 14.96 -16.62 -12.22
C LEU A 56 16.45 -16.84 -11.97
N ARG A 57 16.93 -16.65 -10.74
CA ARG A 57 18.33 -16.89 -10.38
C ARG A 57 18.69 -18.38 -10.49
N SER A 58 17.81 -19.27 -10.01
CA SER A 58 17.98 -20.71 -10.17
C SER A 58 18.03 -21.12 -11.64
N ALA A 59 17.14 -20.58 -12.47
CA ALA A 59 17.13 -20.88 -13.90
C ALA A 59 18.39 -20.36 -14.63
N VAL A 60 18.98 -19.27 -14.16
CA VAL A 60 20.25 -18.76 -14.72
C VAL A 60 21.42 -19.64 -14.30
N ASP A 61 21.50 -20.05 -13.04
CA ASP A 61 22.56 -20.96 -12.58
C ASP A 61 22.52 -22.29 -13.35
N ASP A 62 21.32 -22.87 -13.54
CA ASP A 62 21.13 -24.10 -14.35
C ASP A 62 21.54 -23.95 -15.83
N LEU A 63 21.54 -22.72 -16.38
CA LEU A 63 21.92 -22.46 -17.78
C LEU A 63 23.43 -22.21 -17.95
N VAL A 64 24.13 -21.88 -16.86
CA VAL A 64 25.57 -21.53 -16.86
C VAL A 64 26.44 -22.75 -16.52
N ASP A 65 25.90 -23.75 -15.81
CA ASP A 65 26.51 -25.06 -15.57
C ASP A 65 26.37 -26.04 -16.76
#